data_AF-A0AAE2MKA0-F1
#
_entry.id   AF-A0AAE2MKA0-F1
#
_cell.length_a   1.000
_cell.length_b   1.000
_cell.length_c   1.000
_cell.angle_alpha   90.00
_cell.angle_beta   90.00
_cell.angle_gamma   90.00
#
_symmetry.space_group_name_H-M   'P 1'
#
loop_
_entity.id
_entity.type
_entity.pdbx_description
1 polymer ?
#
loop_
_entity_poly.entity_id
_entity_poly.type
_entity_poly.pdbx_seq_one_letter_code
_entity_poly.pdbx_strand_id
1 'polypeptide(L)'
;MLLISGAASAQDIDCKNPQTQSDMTSCEAARHDAADKALNAQYKKTRAAMVAIDKDLDGDMKGAEKALVKAQRAWIDYRDAECDAAGFQARGGTMEPMLVAGCLADITDKRTKELKELEDSMSN
;
A
#
# COMPACT_ATOMS: atom_id res chain seq x y z
N MET A 1 11.45 31.80 35.13
CA MET A 1 12.18 30.92 34.20
C MET A 1 11.36 30.78 32.94
N LEU A 2 11.76 31.44 31.85
CA LEU A 2 11.12 31.26 30.54
C LEU A 2 11.66 29.98 29.90
N LEU A 3 10.77 29.01 29.63
CA LEU A 3 11.08 27.84 28.81
C LEU A 3 10.92 28.24 27.35
N ILE A 4 12.03 28.37 26.64
CA ILE A 4 12.04 28.58 25.19
C ILE A 4 11.60 27.25 24.57
N SER A 5 10.39 27.21 24.01
CA SER A 5 9.92 26.09 23.20
C SER A 5 10.70 26.12 21.88
N GLY A 6 11.65 25.21 21.72
CA GLY A 6 12.33 25.00 20.45
C GLY A 6 11.31 24.48 19.43
N ALA A 7 11.09 25.23 18.35
CA ALA A 7 10.43 24.70 17.18
C ALA A 7 11.26 23.53 16.66
N ALA A 8 10.71 22.31 16.70
CA ALA A 8 11.29 21.19 15.98
C ALA A 8 11.16 21.50 14.49
N SER A 9 12.24 21.98 13.87
CA SER A 9 12.32 22.09 12.42
C SER A 9 12.16 20.69 11.84
N ALA A 10 11.14 20.49 11.01
CA ALA A 10 11.08 19.33 10.14
C ALA A 10 12.28 19.43 9.18
N GLN A 11 13.36 18.74 9.52
CA GLN A 11 14.47 18.57 8.58
C GLN A 11 13.95 17.67 7.45
N ASP A 12 14.16 18.09 6.19
CA ASP A 12 13.89 17.23 5.04
C ASP A 12 14.74 15.96 5.17
N ILE A 13 14.09 14.81 5.37
CA ILE A 13 14.77 13.53 5.58
C ILE A 13 15.32 13.04 4.23
N ASP A 14 16.65 12.84 4.13
CA ASP A 14 17.28 12.22 2.97
C ASP A 14 17.12 10.69 3.01
N CYS A 15 16.09 10.18 2.37
CA CYS A 15 15.83 8.74 2.32
C CYS A 15 16.85 7.94 1.50
N LYS A 16 17.81 8.58 0.81
CA LYS A 16 18.95 7.87 0.21
C LYS A 16 20.05 7.58 1.22
N ASN A 17 20.09 8.31 2.33
CA ASN A 17 21.06 8.15 3.40
C ASN A 17 20.45 8.53 4.77
N PRO A 18 19.43 7.79 5.25
CA PRO A 18 18.81 8.08 6.54
C PRO A 18 19.82 7.84 7.68
N GLN A 19 19.88 8.75 8.66
CA GLN A 19 20.91 8.73 9.70
C GLN A 19 20.44 8.09 11.00
N THR A 20 19.14 8.15 11.30
CA THR A 20 18.57 7.59 12.52
C THR A 20 17.53 6.50 12.22
N GLN A 21 17.21 5.66 13.22
CA GLN A 21 16.08 4.72 13.11
C GLN A 21 14.75 5.43 12.83
N SER A 22 14.58 6.65 13.35
CA SER A 22 13.39 7.46 13.10
C SER A 22 13.33 7.90 11.63
N ASP A 23 14.46 8.30 11.06
CA ASP A 23 14.56 8.67 9.64
C ASP A 23 14.23 7.47 8.75
N MET A 24 14.85 6.31 9.03
CA MET A 24 14.58 5.08 8.29
C MET A 24 13.10 4.68 8.35
N THR A 25 12.49 4.73 9.53
CA THR A 25 11.06 4.44 9.69
C THR A 25 10.20 5.42 8.90
N SER A 26 10.54 6.71 8.93
CA SER A 26 9.80 7.76 8.20
C SER A 26 9.92 7.58 6.69
N CYS A 27 11.08 7.12 6.21
CA CYS A 27 11.30 6.82 4.80
C CYS A 27 10.49 5.62 4.31
N GLU A 28 10.41 4.54 5.08
CA GLU A 28 9.56 3.39 4.73
C GLU A 28 8.06 3.75 4.79
N ALA A 29 7.64 4.59 5.74
CA ALA A 29 6.29 5.11 5.78
C ALA A 29 5.95 5.95 4.54
N ALA A 30 6.85 6.86 4.13
CA ALA A 30 6.69 7.65 2.91
C ALA A 30 6.67 6.76 1.65
N ARG A 31 7.45 5.67 1.63
CA ARG A 31 7.42 4.68 0.54
C ARG A 31 6.07 3.96 0.49
N HIS A 32 5.54 3.54 1.63
CA HIS A 32 4.20 2.94 1.70
C HIS A 32 3.12 3.91 1.20
N ASP A 33 3.17 5.19 1.60
CA ASP A 33 2.22 6.21 1.11
C ASP A 33 2.29 6.39 -0.41
N ALA A 34 3.49 6.33 -0.99
CA ALA A 34 3.67 6.39 -2.44
C ALA A 34 3.11 5.14 -3.13
N ALA A 35 3.38 3.96 -2.58
CA ALA A 35 2.86 2.69 -3.08
C ALA A 35 1.32 2.65 -3.01
N ASP A 36 0.71 3.10 -1.90
CA ASP A 36 -0.75 3.13 -1.73
C ASP A 36 -1.41 4.09 -2.73
N LYS A 37 -0.82 5.26 -2.99
CA LYS A 37 -1.29 6.16 -4.05
C LYS A 37 -1.24 5.50 -5.42
N ALA A 38 -0.17 4.79 -5.74
CA ALA A 38 -0.03 4.06 -7.00
C ALA A 38 -1.07 2.94 -7.12
N LEU A 39 -1.27 2.16 -6.06
CA LEU A 39 -2.27 1.11 -5.97
C LEU A 39 -3.67 1.67 -6.21
N ASN A 40 -4.05 2.75 -5.51
CA ASN A 40 -5.38 3.34 -5.65
C ASN A 40 -5.64 3.92 -7.04
N ALA A 41 -4.61 4.50 -7.67
CA ALA A 41 -4.70 4.95 -9.06
C ALA A 41 -4.93 3.77 -10.01
N GLN A 42 -4.18 2.67 -9.83
CA GLN A 42 -4.31 1.48 -10.66
C GLN A 42 -5.64 0.74 -10.43
N TYR A 43 -6.08 0.59 -9.18
CA TYR A 43 -7.36 -0.01 -8.82
C TYR A 43 -8.54 0.65 -9.52
N LYS A 44 -8.54 1.98 -9.63
CA LYS A 44 -9.60 2.72 -10.36
C LYS A 44 -9.67 2.30 -11.83
N LYS A 45 -8.52 2.11 -12.48
CA LYS A 45 -8.46 1.66 -13.88
C LYS A 45 -8.95 0.23 -14.03
N THR A 46 -8.40 -0.68 -13.21
CA THR A 46 -8.82 -2.10 -13.21
C THR A 46 -10.31 -2.25 -12.91
N ARG A 47 -10.86 -1.48 -11.96
CA ARG A 47 -12.31 -1.47 -11.67
C ARG A 47 -13.13 -0.95 -12.84
N ALA A 48 -12.66 0.07 -13.55
CA ALA A 48 -13.35 0.55 -14.75
C ALA A 48 -13.40 -0.51 -15.85
N ALA A 49 -12.33 -1.28 -16.06
CA ALA A 49 -12.31 -2.41 -16.98
C ALA A 49 -13.31 -3.51 -16.58
N MET A 50 -13.39 -3.86 -15.29
CA MET A 50 -14.39 -4.82 -14.79
C MET A 50 -15.83 -4.35 -15.00
N VAL A 51 -16.10 -3.06 -14.77
CA VAL A 51 -17.41 -2.45 -15.04
C VAL A 51 -17.74 -2.48 -16.53
N ALA A 52 -16.74 -2.32 -17.41
CA ALA A 52 -16.95 -2.43 -18.85
C ALA A 52 -17.37 -3.85 -19.24
N ILE A 53 -16.68 -4.88 -18.74
CA ILE A 53 -17.06 -6.28 -18.95
C ILE A 53 -18.49 -6.56 -18.48
N ASP A 54 -18.85 -6.10 -17.28
CA ASP A 54 -20.20 -6.30 -16.73
C ASP A 54 -21.31 -5.63 -17.57
N LYS A 55 -20.99 -4.67 -18.44
CA LYS A 55 -21.98 -4.06 -19.35
C LYS A 55 -22.29 -4.95 -20.55
N ASP A 56 -21.33 -5.76 -20.99
CA ASP A 56 -21.45 -6.62 -22.18
C ASP A 56 -21.98 -8.02 -21.86
N LEU A 57 -22.07 -8.37 -20.57
CA LEU A 57 -22.64 -9.63 -20.08
C LEU A 57 -24.10 -9.48 -19.67
N ASP A 58 -24.82 -10.60 -19.54
CA ASP A 58 -26.23 -10.64 -19.12
C ASP A 58 -26.46 -11.51 -17.89
N GLY A 59 -27.47 -11.15 -17.09
CA GLY A 59 -27.94 -11.92 -15.94
C GLY A 59 -26.80 -12.37 -15.01
N ASP A 60 -26.73 -13.68 -14.79
CA ASP A 60 -25.83 -14.32 -13.84
C ASP A 60 -24.36 -14.33 -14.29
N MET A 61 -24.07 -13.94 -15.53
CA MET A 61 -22.69 -13.79 -16.04
C MET A 61 -22.02 -12.50 -15.52
N LYS A 62 -22.79 -11.53 -15.00
CA LYS A 62 -22.26 -10.31 -14.39
C LYS A 62 -21.67 -10.58 -13.02
N GLY A 63 -20.80 -9.67 -12.60
CA GLY A 63 -20.26 -9.61 -11.24
C GLY A 63 -18.75 -9.43 -11.18
N ALA A 64 -18.10 -9.09 -12.30
CA ALA A 64 -16.67 -8.85 -12.37
C ALA A 64 -16.24 -7.75 -11.39
N GLU A 65 -16.98 -6.64 -11.34
CA GLU A 65 -16.67 -5.54 -10.42
C GLU A 65 -16.80 -5.99 -8.95
N LYS A 66 -17.90 -6.69 -8.64
CA LYS A 66 -18.17 -7.19 -7.29
C LYS A 66 -17.10 -8.20 -6.84
N ALA A 67 -16.64 -9.06 -7.75
CA ALA A 67 -15.56 -10.00 -7.50
C ALA A 67 -14.24 -9.27 -7.21
N LEU A 68 -13.88 -8.25 -8.00
CA LEU A 68 -12.70 -7.43 -7.77
C LEU A 68 -12.76 -6.71 -6.41
N VAL A 69 -13.89 -6.11 -6.05
CA VAL A 69 -14.07 -5.45 -4.73
C VAL A 69 -13.89 -6.44 -3.59
N LYS A 70 -14.47 -7.64 -3.70
CA LYS A 70 -14.30 -8.69 -2.69
C LYS A 70 -12.84 -9.12 -2.55
N ALA A 71 -12.15 -9.34 -3.68
CA ALA A 71 -10.73 -9.70 -3.70
C ALA A 71 -9.86 -8.62 -3.05
N GLN A 72 -10.12 -7.33 -3.37
CA GLN A 72 -9.34 -6.24 -2.81
C GLN A 72 -9.51 -6.08 -1.30
N ARG A 73 -10.72 -6.31 -0.76
CA ARG A 73 -10.95 -6.30 0.70
C ARG A 73 -10.21 -7.43 1.40
N ALA A 74 -10.30 -8.65 0.87
CA ALA A 74 -9.57 -9.79 1.41
C ALA A 74 -8.05 -9.60 1.33
N TRP A 75 -7.57 -8.92 0.27
CA TRP A 75 -6.15 -8.57 0.14
C TRP A 75 -5.69 -7.57 1.22
N ILE A 76 -6.52 -6.61 1.64
CA ILE A 76 -6.19 -5.69 2.74
C ILE A 76 -5.99 -6.48 4.03
N ASP A 77 -6.91 -7.38 4.37
CA ASP A 77 -6.81 -8.21 5.57
C ASP A 77 -5.53 -9.07 5.54
N TYR A 78 -5.22 -9.67 4.38
CA TYR A 78 -3.97 -10.41 4.18
C TYR A 78 -2.74 -9.52 4.36
N ARG A 79 -2.69 -8.35 3.71
CA ARG A 79 -1.55 -7.42 3.76
C ARG A 79 -1.27 -7.02 5.20
N ASP A 80 -2.30 -6.63 5.94
CA ASP A 80 -2.14 -6.11 7.29
C ASP A 80 -1.69 -7.22 8.25
N ALA A 81 -2.26 -8.43 8.13
CA ALA A 81 -1.85 -9.59 8.93
C ALA A 81 -0.42 -10.07 8.61
N GLU A 82 -0.06 -10.13 7.32
CA GLU A 82 1.28 -10.53 6.87
C GLU A 82 2.33 -9.52 7.37
N CYS A 83 2.03 -8.22 7.32
CA CYS A 83 2.98 -7.20 7.76
C CYS A 83 3.09 -7.09 9.27
N ASP A 84 2.04 -7.37 10.05
CA ASP A 84 2.18 -7.56 11.49
C ASP A 84 3.09 -8.76 11.81
N ALA A 85 2.93 -9.87 11.08
CA ALA A 85 3.80 -11.05 11.20
C ALA A 85 5.26 -10.72 10.86
N ALA A 86 5.51 -9.97 9.77
CA ALA A 86 6.86 -9.53 9.40
C ALA A 86 7.52 -8.66 10.49
N GLY A 87 6.74 -7.81 11.15
CA GLY A 87 7.22 -6.95 12.25
C GLY A 87 7.77 -7.73 13.44
N PHE A 88 7.36 -8.99 13.65
CA PHE A 88 7.83 -9.80 14.79
C PHE A 88 9.34 -10.04 14.81
N GLN A 89 10.03 -9.88 13.68
CA GLN A 89 11.49 -9.96 13.62
C GLN A 89 12.18 -8.96 14.55
N ALA A 90 11.53 -7.84 14.89
CA ALA A 90 12.06 -6.80 15.77
C ALA A 90 11.07 -6.38 16.87
N ARG A 91 10.14 -7.26 17.26
CA ARG A 91 9.02 -6.95 18.17
C ARG A 91 9.49 -6.24 19.45
N GLY A 92 8.86 -5.11 19.77
CA GLY A 92 9.15 -4.26 20.92
C GLY A 92 10.35 -3.33 20.75
N GLY A 93 11.08 -3.43 19.64
CA GLY A 93 12.22 -2.58 19.33
C GLY A 93 11.86 -1.44 18.37
N THR A 94 12.75 -0.46 18.25
CA THR A 94 12.57 0.70 17.35
C THR A 94 12.59 0.35 15.85
N MET A 95 12.95 -0.89 15.50
CA MET A 95 13.00 -1.36 14.10
C MET A 95 11.69 -2.02 13.65
N GLU A 96 10.84 -2.47 14.56
CA GLU A 96 9.53 -3.06 14.23
C GLU A 96 8.68 -2.18 13.29
N PRO A 97 8.39 -0.90 13.60
CA PRO A 97 7.55 -0.07 12.72
C PRO A 97 8.16 0.13 11.33
N MET A 98 9.50 0.17 11.23
CA MET A 98 10.21 0.25 9.95
C MET A 98 9.97 -1.02 9.11
N LEU A 99 10.08 -2.20 9.72
CA LEU A 99 9.83 -3.48 9.04
C LEU A 99 8.38 -3.61 8.59
N VAL A 100 7.43 -3.21 9.44
CA VAL A 100 6.00 -3.21 9.10
C VAL A 100 5.73 -2.27 7.91
N ALA A 101 6.23 -1.03 7.96
CA ALA A 101 6.05 -0.05 6.88
C ALA A 101 6.67 -0.53 5.56
N GLY A 102 7.87 -1.12 5.61
CA GLY A 102 8.52 -1.69 4.42
C GLY A 102 7.75 -2.87 3.84
N CYS A 103 7.24 -3.77 4.67
CA CYS A 103 6.37 -4.85 4.21
C CYS A 103 5.11 -4.30 3.52
N LEU A 104 4.44 -3.31 4.12
CA LEU A 104 3.23 -2.71 3.57
C LEU A 104 3.49 -2.13 2.18
N ALA A 105 4.60 -1.42 2.01
CA ALA A 105 5.01 -0.87 0.72
C ALA A 105 5.28 -1.97 -0.32
N ASP A 106 6.06 -3.02 0.03
CA ASP A 106 6.40 -4.10 -0.89
C ASP A 106 5.18 -4.88 -1.39
N ILE A 107 4.27 -5.25 -0.47
CA ILE A 107 3.05 -5.99 -0.81
C ILE A 107 2.11 -5.10 -1.64
N THR A 108 2.06 -3.80 -1.35
CA THR A 108 1.25 -2.83 -2.10
C THR A 108 1.78 -2.62 -3.54
N ASP A 109 3.11 -2.57 -3.72
CA ASP A 109 3.73 -2.50 -5.05
C ASP A 109 3.45 -3.77 -5.87
N LYS A 110 3.53 -4.95 -5.25
CA LYS A 110 3.19 -6.22 -5.91
C LYS A 110 1.73 -6.24 -6.33
N ARG A 111 0.82 -5.83 -5.44
CA ARG A 111 -0.61 -5.77 -5.76
C ARG A 111 -0.93 -4.81 -6.89
N THR A 112 -0.22 -3.67 -6.95
CA THR A 112 -0.36 -2.72 -8.06
C THR A 112 -0.04 -3.38 -9.40
N LYS A 113 1.00 -4.22 -9.47
CA LYS A 113 1.34 -4.98 -10.68
C LYS A 113 0.27 -6.03 -11.02
N GLU A 114 -0.18 -6.81 -10.04
CA GLU A 114 -1.26 -7.80 -10.24
C GLU A 114 -2.54 -7.14 -10.78
N LEU A 115 -2.92 -5.97 -10.27
CA LEU A 115 -4.09 -5.22 -10.74
C LEU A 115 -3.89 -4.70 -12.18
N LYS A 116 -2.67 -4.32 -12.54
CA LYS A 116 -2.34 -3.88 -13.91
C LYS A 116 -2.38 -5.05 -14.89
N GLU A 117 -1.81 -6.19 -14.53
CA GLU A 117 -1.87 -7.41 -15.34
C GLU A 117 -3.32 -7.86 -15.54
N LEU A 118 -4.13 -7.77 -14.48
CA LEU A 118 -5.56 -8.06 -14.56
C LEU A 118 -6.29 -7.07 -15.49
N GLU A 119 -6.04 -5.76 -15.38
CA GLU A 119 -6.59 -4.75 -16.31
C GLU A 119 -6.23 -5.08 -17.77
N ASP A 120 -4.96 -5.40 -18.03
CA ASP A 120 -4.48 -5.71 -19.37
C ASP A 120 -5.13 -6.95 -19.96
N SER A 121 -5.32 -8.00 -19.15
CA SER A 121 -6.01 -9.21 -19.58
C SER A 121 -7.48 -9.02 -19.95
N MET A 122 -8.11 -7.99 -19.39
CA MET A 122 -9.53 -7.67 -19.55
C MET A 122 -9.81 -6.65 -20.66
N SER A 123 -8.77 -5.96 -21.14
CA SER A 123 -8.88 -4.89 -22.15
C SER A 123 -8.46 -5.32 -23.55
N ASN A 124 -8.10 -6.60 -23.73
CA ASN A 124 -7.70 -7.20 -25.01
C ASN A 124 -8.85 -7.92 -25.71
#